data_AF-A0A1F5EWJ7-F1
#
_entry.id   AF-A0A1F5EWJ7-F1
#
_cell.length_a   1.000
_cell.length_b   1.000
_cell.length_c   1.000
_cell.angle_alpha   90.00
_cell.angle_beta   90.00
_cell.angle_gamma   90.00
#
_symmetry.space_group_name_H-M   'P 1'
#
loop_
_entity.id
_entity.type
_entity.pdbx_description
1 polymer ?
#
loop_
_entity_poly.entity_id
_entity_poly.type
_entity_poly.pdbx_seq_one_letter_code
_entity_poly.pdbx_strand_id
1 'polypeptide(L)'
;MESPGDQLRKRLAKIFGNRGLTLIELMIVLAIIAILIAIAVPNIVDYISDANRTACITNQSNLEVEIARYKSTHPGARIGPAGARLSDPNAHPNAQELMANSANPENIRRMLTCPEAGEDGSAPGYHYAYSNDQGHIECAMDNAGLVRAEEADFNHDRFNVAEE
;
A
#
# COMPACT_ATOMS: atom_id res chain seq x y z
N MET A 1 36.82 -34.64 39.60
CA MET A 1 36.35 -33.27 39.35
C MET A 1 35.96 -33.18 37.88
N GLU A 2 34.66 -33.20 37.59
CA GLU A 2 34.10 -33.21 36.23
C GLU A 2 34.02 -31.77 35.70
N SER A 3 34.46 -31.52 34.46
CA SER A 3 34.58 -30.17 33.87
C SER A 3 33.19 -29.54 33.59
N PRO A 4 32.97 -28.23 33.84
CA PRO A 4 31.69 -27.56 33.64
C PRO A 4 31.09 -27.71 32.21
N GLY A 5 31.94 -27.93 31.20
CA GLY A 5 31.51 -28.13 29.81
C GLY A 5 30.79 -29.46 29.56
N ASP A 6 31.09 -30.52 30.31
CA ASP A 6 30.48 -31.84 30.10
C ASP A 6 29.05 -31.92 30.66
N GLN A 7 28.74 -31.13 31.69
CA GLN A 7 27.38 -31.01 32.21
C GLN A 7 26.45 -30.31 31.21
N LEU A 8 26.96 -29.31 30.48
CA LEU A 8 26.21 -28.59 29.46
C LEU A 8 25.88 -29.50 28.26
N ARG A 9 26.85 -30.29 27.79
CA ARG A 9 26.67 -31.23 26.68
C ARG A 9 25.70 -32.36 27.02
N LYS A 10 25.77 -32.93 28.24
CA LYS A 10 24.79 -33.93 28.74
C LYS A 10 23.36 -33.37 28.82
N ARG A 11 23.20 -32.08 29.16
CA ARG A 11 21.87 -31.43 29.17
C ARG A 11 21.33 -31.18 27.76
N LEU A 12 22.18 -30.73 26.83
CA LEU A 12 21.79 -30.53 25.44
C LEU A 12 21.40 -31.86 24.75
N ALA A 13 22.18 -32.92 24.94
CA ALA A 13 21.87 -34.25 24.41
C ALA A 13 20.58 -34.86 24.98
N LYS A 14 20.15 -34.44 26.19
CA LYS A 14 18.89 -34.86 26.82
C LYS A 14 17.68 -34.13 26.24
N ILE A 15 17.84 -32.90 25.75
CA ILE A 15 16.80 -32.14 25.04
C ILE A 15 16.55 -32.74 23.65
N PHE A 16 17.62 -33.14 22.95
CA PHE A 16 17.56 -33.85 21.67
C PHE A 16 17.48 -35.37 21.81
N GLY A 17 17.07 -35.87 22.97
CA GLY A 17 17.04 -37.30 23.27
C GLY A 17 16.29 -38.07 22.19
N ASN A 18 16.96 -39.08 21.62
CA ASN A 18 16.59 -39.95 20.49
C ASN A 18 15.11 -40.41 20.43
N ARG A 19 14.19 -39.50 20.16
CA ARG A 19 12.83 -39.78 19.71
C ARG A 19 12.82 -39.47 18.23
N GLY A 20 13.05 -40.49 17.41
CA GLY A 20 12.93 -40.37 15.96
C GLY A 20 11.47 -40.12 15.60
N LEU A 21 11.19 -38.98 14.97
CA LEU A 21 9.91 -38.75 14.31
C LEU A 21 9.76 -39.79 13.20
N THR A 22 8.62 -40.45 13.10
CA THR A 22 8.43 -41.40 12.01
C THR A 22 8.28 -40.64 10.69
N LEU A 23 8.82 -41.19 9.59
CA LEU A 23 8.72 -40.54 8.27
C LEU A 23 7.25 -40.36 7.85
N ILE A 24 6.40 -41.32 8.22
CA ILE A 24 4.95 -41.27 7.96
C ILE A 24 4.26 -40.14 8.74
N GLU A 25 4.65 -39.90 9.99
CA GLU A 25 4.11 -38.81 10.81
C GLU A 25 4.42 -37.44 10.20
N LEU A 26 5.64 -37.25 9.68
CA LEU A 26 5.98 -36.03 8.96
C LEU A 26 5.20 -35.88 7.63
N MET A 27 4.99 -36.98 6.90
CA MET A 27 4.27 -36.94 5.62
C MET A 27 2.81 -36.52 5.80
N ILE A 28 2.12 -37.04 6.83
CA ILE A 28 0.72 -36.67 7.10
C ILE A 28 0.62 -35.20 7.50
N VAL A 29 1.56 -34.69 8.31
CA VAL A 29 1.57 -33.29 8.72
C VAL A 29 1.73 -32.36 7.52
N LEU A 30 2.67 -32.64 6.62
CA LEU A 30 2.85 -31.83 5.41
C LEU A 30 1.64 -31.92 4.48
N ALA A 31 1.01 -33.09 4.37
CA ALA A 31 -0.21 -33.26 3.58
C ALA A 31 -1.36 -32.37 4.11
N ILE A 32 -1.55 -32.32 5.43
CA ILE A 32 -2.58 -31.47 6.04
C ILE A 32 -2.25 -29.98 5.82
N ILE A 33 -0.99 -29.56 6.04
CA ILE A 33 -0.56 -28.17 5.82
C ILE A 33 -0.79 -27.75 4.36
N ALA A 34 -0.49 -28.61 3.39
CA ALA A 34 -0.69 -28.31 1.97
C ALA A 34 -2.18 -28.07 1.63
N ILE A 35 -3.09 -28.88 2.19
CA ILE A 35 -4.54 -28.70 2.01
C ILE A 35 -4.99 -27.37 2.62
N LEU A 36 -4.52 -27.03 3.82
CA LEU A 36 -4.86 -25.75 4.47
C LEU A 36 -4.40 -24.54 3.66
N ILE A 37 -3.15 -24.55 3.17
CA ILE A 37 -2.59 -23.47 2.36
C ILE A 37 -3.36 -23.33 1.03
N ALA A 38 -3.70 -24.44 0.37
CA ALA A 38 -4.43 -24.43 -0.89
C ALA A 38 -5.79 -23.72 -0.79
N ILE A 39 -6.46 -23.83 0.35
CA ILE A 39 -7.75 -23.15 0.60
C ILE A 39 -7.53 -21.72 1.12
N ALA A 40 -6.51 -21.49 1.95
CA ALA A 40 -6.29 -20.20 2.59
C ALA A 40 -5.72 -19.12 1.64
N VAL A 41 -4.75 -19.47 0.79
CA VAL A 41 -4.04 -18.51 -0.07
C VAL A 41 -4.94 -17.69 -1.01
N PRO A 42 -5.86 -18.28 -1.80
CA PRO A 42 -6.66 -17.49 -2.75
C PRO A 42 -7.46 -16.40 -2.04
N ASN A 43 -8.07 -16.73 -0.89
CA ASN A 43 -8.86 -15.77 -0.13
C ASN A 43 -7.99 -14.62 0.42
N ILE A 44 -6.77 -14.91 0.87
CA ILE A 44 -5.87 -13.89 1.45
C ILE A 44 -5.45 -12.85 0.40
N VAL A 45 -5.26 -13.25 -0.86
CA VAL A 45 -4.88 -12.31 -1.93
C VAL A 45 -5.97 -11.27 -2.16
N ASP A 46 -7.23 -11.70 -2.21
CA ASP A 46 -8.37 -10.79 -2.36
C ASP A 46 -8.47 -9.82 -1.18
N TYR A 47 -8.35 -10.32 0.05
CA TYR A 47 -8.34 -9.47 1.25
C TYR A 47 -7.24 -8.42 1.26
N ILE A 48 -6.04 -8.74 0.76
CA ILE A 48 -4.95 -7.78 0.67
C ILE A 48 -5.28 -6.70 -0.37
N SER A 49 -5.87 -7.07 -1.51
CA SER A 49 -6.29 -6.10 -2.53
C SER A 49 -7.34 -5.12 -2.01
N ASP A 50 -8.35 -5.61 -1.29
CA ASP A 50 -9.38 -4.77 -0.67
C ASP A 50 -8.80 -3.86 0.43
N ALA A 51 -7.86 -4.38 1.22
CA ALA A 51 -7.16 -3.59 2.24
C ALA A 51 -6.32 -2.47 1.59
N ASN A 52 -5.65 -2.75 0.48
CA ASN A 52 -4.89 -1.76 -0.28
C ASN A 52 -5.81 -0.68 -0.86
N ARG A 53 -6.96 -1.07 -1.42
CA ARG A 53 -7.97 -0.12 -1.92
C ARG A 53 -8.50 0.79 -0.82
N THR A 54 -8.83 0.21 0.33
CA THR A 54 -9.29 0.96 1.51
C THR A 54 -8.21 1.95 2.00
N ALA A 55 -6.94 1.53 1.98
CA ALA A 55 -5.83 2.41 2.32
C ALA A 55 -5.67 3.55 1.30
N CYS A 56 -5.83 3.29 0.00
CA CYS A 56 -5.74 4.33 -1.02
C CYS A 56 -6.85 5.38 -0.90
N ILE A 57 -8.09 4.95 -0.60
CA ILE A 57 -9.22 5.86 -0.32
C ILE A 57 -8.93 6.72 0.91
N THR A 58 -8.41 6.12 1.99
CA THR A 58 -8.07 6.84 3.21
C THR A 58 -6.98 7.89 2.97
N ASN A 59 -5.94 7.52 2.22
CA ASN A 59 -4.86 8.42 1.83
C ASN A 59 -5.37 9.56 0.94
N GLN A 60 -6.29 9.27 0.01
CA GLN A 60 -6.92 10.27 -0.85
C GLN A 60 -7.59 11.36 -0.01
N SER A 61 -8.48 10.99 0.93
CA SER A 61 -9.15 11.95 1.80
C SER A 61 -8.17 12.77 2.65
N ASN A 62 -7.11 12.14 3.16
CA ASN A 62 -6.09 12.85 3.95
C ASN A 62 -5.30 13.86 3.12
N LEU A 63 -4.98 13.53 1.86
CA LEU A 63 -4.30 14.44 0.94
C LEU A 63 -5.22 15.58 0.47
N GLU A 64 -6.51 15.33 0.25
CA GLU A 64 -7.50 16.38 -0.05
C GLU A 64 -7.59 17.40 1.10
N VAL A 65 -7.56 16.95 2.35
CA VAL A 65 -7.50 17.82 3.53
C VAL A 65 -6.23 18.68 3.50
N GLU A 66 -5.09 18.11 3.13
CA GLU A 66 -3.85 18.89 3.01
C GLU A 66 -3.88 19.89 1.85
N ILE A 67 -4.47 19.53 0.70
CA ILE A 67 -4.66 20.46 -0.42
C ILE A 67 -5.58 21.61 0.02
N ALA A 68 -6.65 21.32 0.76
CA ALA A 68 -7.52 22.35 1.34
C ALA A 68 -6.77 23.25 2.33
N ARG A 69 -5.87 22.66 3.14
CA ARG A 69 -4.99 23.41 4.04
C ARG A 69 -4.05 24.32 3.27
N TYR A 70 -3.42 23.81 2.21
CA TYR A 70 -2.54 24.58 1.34
C TYR A 70 -3.27 25.76 0.69
N LYS A 71 -4.49 25.54 0.17
CA LYS A 71 -5.38 26.60 -0.34
C LYS A 71 -5.66 27.68 0.71
N SER A 72 -5.90 27.27 1.95
CA SER A 72 -6.18 28.19 3.05
C SER A 72 -4.96 29.04 3.43
N THR A 73 -3.74 28.52 3.30
CA THR A 73 -2.51 29.25 3.62
C THR A 73 -1.95 30.05 2.44
N HIS A 74 -2.33 29.67 1.21
CA HIS A 74 -1.91 30.32 -0.03
C HIS A 74 -3.12 30.84 -0.81
N PRO A 75 -3.75 31.95 -0.38
CA PRO A 75 -4.90 32.51 -1.06
C PRO A 75 -4.52 32.92 -2.50
N GLY A 76 -5.30 32.43 -3.47
CA GLY A 76 -5.06 32.66 -4.89
C GLY A 76 -4.10 31.67 -5.56
N ALA A 77 -3.59 30.67 -4.83
CA ALA A 77 -2.86 29.57 -5.44
C ALA A 77 -3.75 28.81 -6.43
N ARG A 78 -3.18 28.46 -7.57
CA ARG A 78 -3.85 27.63 -8.57
C ARG A 78 -3.81 26.18 -8.11
N ILE A 79 -4.84 25.44 -8.51
CA ILE A 79 -4.91 24.00 -8.34
C ILE A 79 -4.54 23.32 -9.64
N GLY A 80 -3.88 22.18 -9.52
CA GLY A 80 -3.53 21.34 -10.65
C GLY A 80 -4.78 21.06 -11.49
N PRO A 81 -4.67 21.14 -12.82
CA PRO A 81 -5.80 20.81 -13.67
C PRO A 81 -6.14 19.32 -13.53
N ALA A 82 -7.37 18.95 -13.90
CA ALA A 82 -7.77 17.54 -13.95
C ALA A 82 -6.77 16.70 -14.77
N GLY A 83 -6.42 15.52 -14.25
CA GLY A 83 -5.42 14.61 -14.81
C GLY A 83 -3.97 14.95 -14.46
N ALA A 84 -3.68 16.11 -13.86
CA ALA A 84 -2.31 16.44 -13.45
C ALA A 84 -1.89 15.61 -12.23
N ARG A 85 -0.74 14.94 -12.32
CA ARG A 85 -0.19 14.15 -11.22
C ARG A 85 0.41 15.06 -10.16
N LEU A 86 0.30 14.67 -8.90
CA LEU A 86 1.01 15.33 -7.79
C LEU A 86 2.54 15.24 -7.93
N SER A 87 3.05 14.32 -8.76
CA SER A 87 4.47 14.26 -9.13
C SER A 87 4.90 15.31 -10.14
N ASP A 88 3.96 15.91 -10.89
CA ASP A 88 4.28 16.94 -11.86
C ASP A 88 4.70 18.22 -11.12
N PRO A 89 5.93 18.72 -11.32
CA PRO A 89 6.40 19.94 -10.69
C PRO A 89 5.53 21.17 -11.00
N ASN A 90 4.78 21.14 -12.12
CA ASN A 90 3.93 22.25 -12.56
C ASN A 90 2.48 22.13 -12.04
N ALA A 91 2.12 21.02 -11.39
CA ALA A 91 0.79 20.78 -10.86
C ALA A 91 0.70 21.26 -9.41
N HIS A 92 0.37 22.53 -9.20
CA HIS A 92 0.35 23.13 -7.86
C HIS A 92 -0.95 22.85 -7.09
N PRO A 93 -0.93 22.60 -5.77
CA PRO A 93 0.26 22.19 -5.03
C PRO A 93 0.75 20.82 -5.53
N ASN A 94 2.05 20.70 -5.82
CA ASN A 94 2.66 19.42 -6.13
C ASN A 94 3.01 18.69 -4.83
N ALA A 95 3.44 17.44 -4.93
CA ALA A 95 3.83 16.62 -3.78
C ALA A 95 4.90 17.31 -2.91
N GLN A 96 5.87 17.98 -3.52
CA GLN A 96 6.92 18.69 -2.78
C GLN A 96 6.36 19.88 -1.99
N GLU A 97 5.41 20.61 -2.56
CA GLU A 97 4.75 21.75 -1.90
C GLU A 97 3.81 21.30 -0.79
N LEU A 98 3.07 20.21 -0.97
CA LEU A 98 2.26 19.61 0.10
C LEU A 98 3.15 19.17 1.27
N MET A 99 4.27 18.51 0.99
CA MET A 99 5.23 18.12 2.03
C MET A 99 5.85 19.35 2.73
N ALA A 100 6.19 20.40 1.98
CA ALA A 100 6.81 21.61 2.53
C ALA A 100 5.87 22.42 3.44
N ASN A 101 4.56 22.33 3.23
CA ASN A 101 3.56 23.15 3.92
C ASN A 101 2.71 22.41 4.95
N SER A 102 2.95 21.10 5.13
CA SER A 102 2.23 20.28 6.10
C SER A 102 2.83 20.31 7.49
N ALA A 103 1.97 20.11 8.48
CA ALA A 103 2.37 19.89 9.87
C ALA A 103 3.13 18.56 10.07
N ASN A 104 2.98 17.58 9.18
CA ASN A 104 3.66 16.30 9.26
C ASN A 104 4.10 15.79 7.87
N PRO A 105 5.30 16.19 7.39
CA PRO A 105 5.78 15.83 6.06
C PRO A 105 6.00 14.32 5.89
N GLU A 106 6.40 13.60 6.95
CA GLU A 106 6.62 12.15 6.88
C GLU A 106 5.32 11.37 6.69
N ASN A 107 4.22 11.87 7.25
CA ASN A 107 2.90 11.25 7.07
C ASN A 107 2.45 11.37 5.62
N ILE A 108 2.54 12.58 5.06
CA ILE A 108 2.20 12.84 3.65
C ILE A 108 3.05 11.99 2.72
N ARG A 109 4.36 11.89 2.96
CA ARG A 109 5.28 11.11 2.13
C ARG A 109 4.84 9.65 1.97
N ARG A 110 4.24 9.05 3.01
CA ARG A 110 3.73 7.68 2.98
C ARG A 110 2.38 7.58 2.27
N MET A 111 1.52 8.57 2.46
CA MET A 111 0.19 8.61 1.86
C MET A 111 0.23 8.85 0.35
N LEU A 112 1.31 9.46 -0.11
CA LEU A 112 1.55 9.85 -1.49
C LEU A 112 1.80 8.65 -2.43
N THR A 113 2.06 7.47 -1.88
CA THR A 113 2.11 6.20 -2.60
C THR A 113 0.81 5.45 -2.36
N CYS A 114 0.11 5.03 -3.42
CA CYS A 114 -1.04 4.14 -3.28
C CYS A 114 -0.56 2.68 -3.28
N PRO A 115 -0.84 1.89 -2.22
CA PRO A 115 -0.47 0.47 -2.17
C PRO A 115 -1.19 -0.43 -3.18
N GLU A 116 -2.29 0.03 -3.78
CA GLU A 116 -3.02 -0.70 -4.83
C GLU A 116 -2.36 -0.53 -6.21
N ALA A 117 -1.61 0.57 -6.42
CA ALA A 117 -0.77 0.71 -7.59
C ALA A 117 0.39 -0.27 -7.44
N GLY A 118 0.24 -1.46 -8.02
CA GLY A 118 1.16 -2.59 -7.83
C GLY A 118 2.61 -2.27 -8.20
N GLU A 119 3.52 -3.23 -7.97
CA GLU A 119 4.90 -3.19 -8.48
C GLU A 119 4.95 -3.44 -10.01
N ASP A 120 4.07 -2.80 -10.78
CA ASP A 120 3.95 -2.92 -12.24
C ASP A 120 5.16 -2.30 -13.00
N GLY A 121 6.27 -2.05 -12.30
CA GLY A 121 7.47 -1.41 -12.84
C GLY A 121 7.31 0.11 -13.01
N SER A 122 6.18 0.69 -12.59
CA SER A 122 6.04 2.13 -12.47
C SER A 122 7.05 2.65 -11.44
N ALA A 123 7.81 3.68 -11.81
CA ALA A 123 8.81 4.26 -10.92
C ALA A 123 8.17 4.63 -9.57
N PRO A 124 8.88 4.45 -8.44
CA PRO A 124 8.37 4.83 -7.13
C PRO A 124 8.01 6.31 -7.17
N GLY A 125 6.72 6.60 -7.17
CA GLY A 125 6.22 7.91 -7.55
C GLY A 125 4.88 8.20 -6.91
N TYR A 126 4.50 9.47 -6.99
CA TYR A 126 3.23 9.97 -6.51
C TYR A 126 2.09 9.41 -7.38
N HIS A 127 1.32 8.47 -6.85
CA HIS A 127 0.27 7.75 -7.62
C HIS A 127 -1.07 8.50 -7.64
N TYR A 128 -1.12 9.73 -7.15
CA TYR A 128 -2.34 10.53 -7.07
C TYR A 128 -2.33 11.64 -8.12
N ALA A 129 -3.49 11.88 -8.74
CA ALA A 129 -3.71 12.97 -9.69
C ALA A 129 -4.95 13.78 -9.31
N TYR A 130 -5.01 15.03 -9.75
CA TYR A 130 -6.19 15.87 -9.60
C TYR A 130 -7.33 15.31 -10.44
N SER A 131 -8.48 15.07 -9.83
CA SER A 131 -9.70 14.66 -10.51
C SER A 131 -10.43 15.87 -11.10
N ASN A 132 -10.33 17.01 -10.43
CA ASN A 132 -10.88 18.29 -10.90
C ASN A 132 -10.06 19.47 -10.38
N ASP A 133 -10.41 20.67 -10.84
CA ASP A 133 -9.83 21.96 -10.44
C ASP A 133 -10.25 22.40 -9.01
N GLN A 134 -11.17 21.68 -8.38
CA GLN A 134 -11.61 21.92 -7.01
C GLN A 134 -10.70 21.26 -5.96
N GLY A 135 -9.64 20.55 -6.40
CA GLY A 135 -8.65 19.93 -5.50
C GLY A 135 -9.05 18.56 -5.01
N HIS A 136 -10.07 17.95 -5.61
CA HIS A 136 -10.28 16.52 -5.48
C HIS A 136 -9.15 15.80 -6.17
N ILE A 137 -8.68 14.74 -5.53
CA ILE A 137 -7.64 13.89 -6.09
C ILE A 137 -8.13 12.46 -6.14
N GLU A 138 -7.52 11.66 -6.97
CA GLU A 138 -7.82 10.25 -7.07
C GLU A 138 -6.55 9.46 -7.31
N CYS A 139 -6.62 8.16 -7.04
CA CYS A 139 -5.51 7.30 -7.37
C CYS A 139 -5.46 7.11 -8.90
N ALA A 140 -4.40 7.59 -9.52
CA ALA A 140 -4.08 7.39 -10.92
C ALA A 140 -3.47 6.00 -11.13
N MET A 141 -4.26 4.96 -10.83
CA MET A 141 -3.98 3.64 -11.37
C MET A 141 -4.40 3.65 -12.83
N ASP A 142 -3.48 3.24 -13.69
CA ASP A 142 -3.55 3.32 -15.14
C ASP A 142 -3.25 4.73 -15.67
N ASN A 143 -2.01 4.96 -16.13
CA ASN A 143 -1.71 5.70 -17.37
C ASN A 143 -0.21 5.99 -17.50
N ALA A 144 0.54 4.99 -17.95
CA ALA A 144 1.82 5.21 -18.63
C ALA A 144 1.65 5.75 -20.07
N GLY A 145 0.46 6.25 -20.46
CA GLY A 145 0.22 6.68 -21.85
C GLY A 145 -0.96 7.60 -22.19
N LEU A 146 -1.83 8.01 -21.24
CA LEU A 146 -3.02 8.84 -21.57
C LEU A 146 -3.23 10.02 -20.62
N VAL A 147 -2.24 10.91 -20.53
CA VAL A 147 -2.55 12.33 -20.23
C VAL A 147 -1.92 13.20 -21.31
N ARG A 148 -2.36 12.95 -22.56
CA ARG A 148 -2.66 14.07 -23.45
C ARG A 148 -4.06 14.51 -23.04
N ALA A 149 -4.16 15.74 -22.57
CA ALA A 149 -5.42 16.42 -22.37
C ALA A 149 -6.28 16.30 -23.63
N GLU A 150 -7.30 15.44 -23.64
CA GLU A 150 -8.56 15.65 -24.37
C GLU A 150 -9.62 14.58 -24.00
N GLU A 151 -9.24 13.34 -23.68
CA GLU A 151 -10.19 12.29 -23.29
C GLU A 151 -9.65 11.43 -22.14
N ALA A 152 -9.92 11.86 -20.90
CA ALA A 152 -9.99 10.92 -19.79
C ALA A 152 -11.48 10.80 -19.46
N ASP A 153 -12.11 9.73 -19.94
CA ASP A 153 -13.45 9.34 -19.51
C ASP A 153 -13.29 8.79 -18.08
N PHE A 154 -13.29 9.73 -17.13
CA PHE A 154 -13.17 9.50 -15.70
C PHE A 154 -14.39 8.71 -15.22
N ASN A 155 -14.27 7.38 -15.17
CA ASN A 155 -15.34 6.53 -14.70
C ASN A 155 -15.47 6.62 -13.16
N HIS A 156 -16.28 7.58 -12.72
CA HIS A 156 -16.61 7.87 -11.32
C HIS A 156 -17.59 6.84 -10.69
N ASP A 157 -18.10 5.88 -11.46
CA ASP A 157 -19.23 5.03 -11.02
C ASP A 157 -18.84 3.79 -10.19
N ARG A 158 -17.56 3.60 -9.83
CA ARG A 158 -17.13 2.47 -8.97
C ARG A 158 -17.32 2.67 -7.45
N PHE A 159 -17.96 3.76 -7.04
CA PHE A 159 -18.29 4.04 -5.63
C PHE A 159 -19.70 3.59 -5.18
N ASN A 160 -20.53 3.04 -6.07
CA ASN A 160 -21.82 2.46 -5.69
C ASN A 160 -21.72 0.95 -5.41
N VAL A 161 -20.91 0.55 -4.42
CA VAL A 161 -21.06 -0.75 -3.77
C VAL A 161 -21.73 -0.52 -2.41
N ALA A 162 -23.03 -0.23 -2.47
CA ALA A 162 -23.95 -0.36 -1.36
C ALA A 162 -24.94 -1.47 -1.71
N GLU A 163 -24.74 -2.63 -1.06
CA GLU A 163 -25.72 -3.63 -0.64
C GLU A 163 -26.99 -3.83 -1.51
N GLU A 164 -27.08 -4.99 -2.18
CA GLU A 164 -28.31 -5.80 -2.28
C GLU A 164 -28.12 -7.10 -1.49
#